data_AF-A0A229G3I6-F1
#
_entry.id   AF-A0A229G3I6-F1
#
_cell.length_a   1.000
_cell.length_b   1.000
_cell.length_c   1.000
_cell.angle_alpha   90.00
_cell.angle_beta   90.00
_cell.angle_gamma   90.00
#
_symmetry.space_group_name_H-M   'P 1'
#
loop_
_entity.id
_entity.type
_entity.pdbx_description
1 polymer ?
#
loop_
_entity_poly.entity_id
_entity_poly.type
_entity_poly.pdbx_seq_one_letter_code
_entity_poly.pdbx_strand_id
1 'polypeptide(L)'
;MELTTLSKDPKTSLLKQILTAIKHRLRQFLQLWSLQNLTNLPDRLKNLWQQLLGSYWFIPTACVLVGILLAPILVTIDEHFDRETVREISFAFTGDDQAARAIMTAIAGAVLGVAGTTFSITIAVLSMASSQFGPRLLRNFLTDTPNQFVLGAFIGTFSYSLLVLKSIHKYDVAFGVPQLSVTFAIIMAIICALLLVYFVQHMVHAIQASHVIHGASNEALRNIHYWYKDSCEIQHQRDVTHHDVEHFQSWTATAIIAPSSGYLQQIYIESLITLAQDYGGVVQLHTSLGQFVTDKNVIGHFYQRPADHNSHLQKTKTLGLAILPRAPDGLFWQRLNTCIHLERQSVHSNDIAYSLGQVTEVAVRALSPGINDPKTAVNCVQSLTTCLSVMMQRQPPSPYHFYIPSDDKNDSDSQNESDILVNQQRVAILAVVTKNPTIAAFIDTSLGEIRRYATADLMVLKALCQAMTDLNYACVNNAQQQALLHELTLIERAGEENLSYEELITDLKAMSYEARQFIHSNNAKHQHFEYISQFDAQINKTLQRQSR
;
A
#
# COMPACT_ATOMS: atom_id res chain seq x y z
N MET A 1 -68.07 45.78 19.69
CA MET A 1 -66.63 45.96 19.44
C MET A 1 -65.93 44.75 20.03
N GLU A 2 -65.93 43.63 19.31
CA GLU A 2 -64.85 43.27 18.38
C GLU A 2 -63.46 43.48 19.01
N LEU A 3 -62.81 42.38 19.40
CA LEU A 3 -61.63 41.89 18.68
C LEU A 3 -61.16 40.54 19.25
N THR A 4 -61.11 39.59 18.33
CA THR A 4 -60.54 38.26 18.36
C THR A 4 -59.11 38.18 18.89
N THR A 5 -58.80 37.17 19.71
CA THR A 5 -57.42 36.68 19.90
C THR A 5 -57.34 35.17 19.64
N LEU A 6 -57.29 34.84 18.35
CA LEU A 6 -56.67 33.61 17.88
C LEU A 6 -55.14 33.78 17.98
N SER A 7 -54.50 33.02 18.86
CA SER A 7 -53.05 32.76 18.78
C SER A 7 -52.80 31.30 19.11
N LYS A 8 -52.99 30.43 18.10
CA LYS A 8 -52.38 29.09 18.08
C LYS A 8 -51.01 29.26 17.46
N ASP A 9 -49.97 29.18 18.28
CA ASP A 9 -48.57 29.31 17.85
C ASP A 9 -48.21 28.32 16.73
N PRO A 10 -47.96 28.76 15.48
CA PRO A 10 -47.59 27.88 14.38
C PRO A 10 -46.14 27.34 14.50
N LYS A 11 -45.31 27.98 15.34
CA LYS A 11 -43.88 27.62 15.51
C LYS A 11 -43.68 26.30 16.26
N THR A 12 -44.56 25.94 17.19
CA THR A 12 -44.43 24.71 17.99
C THR A 12 -44.79 23.45 17.18
N SER A 13 -45.70 23.57 16.21
CA SER A 13 -46.06 22.50 15.27
C SER A 13 -44.92 22.20 14.27
N LEU A 14 -44.31 23.26 13.72
CA LEU A 14 -43.18 23.13 12.78
C LEU A 14 -41.95 22.52 13.46
N LEU A 15 -41.62 22.94 14.68
CA LEU A 15 -40.52 22.35 15.45
C LEU A 15 -40.75 20.86 15.72
N LYS A 16 -41.97 20.44 16.05
CA LYS A 16 -42.29 19.02 16.25
C LYS A 16 -42.18 18.22 14.95
N GLN A 17 -42.65 18.74 13.83
CA GLN A 17 -42.52 18.08 12.52
C GLN A 17 -41.06 17.95 12.08
N ILE A 18 -40.26 19.00 12.27
CA ILE A 18 -38.82 18.99 12.01
C ILE A 18 -38.13 17.97 12.94
N LEU A 19 -38.47 17.93 14.24
CA LEU A 19 -37.91 16.95 15.17
C LEU A 19 -38.26 15.51 14.77
N THR A 20 -39.49 15.25 14.32
CA THR A 20 -39.91 13.92 13.87
C THR A 20 -39.25 13.54 12.55
N ALA A 21 -39.08 14.47 11.62
CA ALA A 21 -38.38 14.25 10.35
C ALA A 21 -36.88 14.01 10.59
N ILE A 22 -36.27 14.76 11.50
CA ILE A 22 -34.88 14.54 11.96
C ILE A 22 -34.79 13.18 12.62
N LYS A 23 -35.67 12.82 13.56
CA LYS A 23 -35.63 11.52 14.26
C LYS A 23 -35.84 10.34 13.30
N HIS A 24 -36.69 10.48 12.29
CA HIS A 24 -36.88 9.47 11.25
C HIS A 24 -35.66 9.37 10.33
N ARG A 25 -35.09 10.50 9.91
CA ARG A 25 -33.81 10.52 9.18
C ARG A 25 -32.68 9.94 10.00
N LEU A 26 -32.59 10.24 11.29
CA LEU A 26 -31.57 9.72 12.22
C LEU A 26 -31.76 8.22 12.44
N ARG A 27 -32.99 7.72 12.53
CA ARG A 27 -33.28 6.28 12.57
C ARG A 27 -32.93 5.58 11.26
N GLN A 28 -33.24 6.18 10.10
CA GLN A 28 -32.78 5.67 8.81
C GLN A 28 -31.25 5.72 8.71
N PHE A 29 -30.62 6.78 9.21
CA PHE A 29 -29.16 6.94 9.27
C PHE A 29 -28.49 5.91 10.19
N LEU A 30 -29.11 5.63 11.34
CA LEU A 30 -28.71 4.60 12.31
C LEU A 30 -29.02 3.18 11.82
N GLN A 31 -30.05 2.98 10.98
CA GLN A 31 -30.30 1.68 10.32
C GLN A 31 -29.35 1.46 9.13
N LEU A 32 -28.92 2.53 8.45
CA LEU A 32 -27.87 2.50 7.42
C LEU A 32 -26.48 2.22 8.03
N TRP A 33 -26.29 2.63 9.27
CA TRP A 33 -25.12 2.32 10.09
C TRP A 33 -25.44 1.17 11.04
N SER A 34 -25.52 -0.07 10.53
CA SER A 34 -25.48 -1.23 11.43
C SER A 34 -24.24 -1.09 12.34
N LEU A 35 -24.35 -1.47 13.60
CA LEU A 35 -23.27 -1.37 14.61
C LEU A 35 -21.94 -2.03 14.15
N GLN A 36 -21.95 -2.83 13.09
CA GLN A 36 -20.77 -3.42 12.45
C GLN A 36 -20.08 -2.53 11.41
N ASN A 37 -20.72 -1.51 10.83
CA ASN A 37 -20.01 -0.54 9.97
C ASN A 37 -18.97 0.30 10.74
N LEU A 38 -19.10 0.36 12.08
CA LEU A 38 -18.13 1.00 12.98
C LEU A 38 -16.83 0.21 13.16
N THR A 39 -16.80 -1.11 12.87
CA THR A 39 -15.56 -1.90 13.03
C THR A 39 -14.51 -1.53 11.98
N ASN A 40 -14.93 -1.07 10.80
CA ASN A 40 -14.03 -0.67 9.69
C ASN A 40 -13.72 0.85 9.68
N LEU A 41 -14.26 1.62 10.62
CA LEU A 41 -13.97 3.05 10.80
C LEU A 41 -12.48 3.33 11.10
N PRO A 42 -11.77 2.57 11.97
CA PRO A 42 -10.33 2.76 12.16
C PRO A 42 -9.54 2.53 10.87
N ASP A 43 -9.89 1.52 10.07
CA ASP A 43 -9.20 1.26 8.79
C ASP A 43 -9.47 2.36 7.77
N ARG A 44 -10.70 2.90 7.72
CA ARG A 44 -11.05 4.05 6.87
C ARG A 44 -10.34 5.33 7.30
N LEU A 45 -10.26 5.61 8.60
CA LEU A 45 -9.52 6.74 9.16
C LEU A 45 -8.01 6.60 8.90
N LYS A 46 -7.48 5.39 9.07
CA LYS A 46 -6.09 5.09 8.76
C LYS A 46 -5.80 5.29 7.27
N ASN A 47 -6.68 4.84 6.38
CA ASN A 47 -6.54 5.07 4.95
C ASN A 47 -6.62 6.55 4.61
N LEU A 48 -7.55 7.31 5.20
CA LEU A 48 -7.67 8.75 4.97
C LEU A 48 -6.45 9.50 5.51
N TRP A 49 -5.95 9.11 6.68
CA TRP A 49 -4.72 9.65 7.26
C TRP A 49 -3.50 9.33 6.40
N GLN A 50 -3.40 8.11 5.87
CA GLN A 50 -2.36 7.72 4.92
C GLN A 50 -2.47 8.47 3.58
N GLN A 51 -3.68 8.77 3.11
CA GLN A 51 -3.90 9.59 1.92
C GLN A 51 -3.48 11.05 2.16
N LEU A 52 -3.77 11.60 3.34
CA LEU A 52 -3.37 12.96 3.72
C LEU A 52 -1.85 13.08 3.89
N LEU A 53 -1.22 12.16 4.62
CA LEU A 53 0.25 12.10 4.76
C LEU A 53 0.94 11.77 3.42
N GLY A 54 0.27 11.04 2.54
CA GLY A 54 0.73 10.77 1.18
C GLY A 54 0.61 11.97 0.23
N SER A 55 0.08 13.11 0.68
CA SER A 55 0.02 14.34 -0.10
C SER A 55 1.32 15.13 0.04
N TYR A 56 1.97 15.45 -1.08
CA TYR A 56 3.21 16.22 -1.14
C TYR A 56 3.16 17.55 -0.34
N TRP A 57 1.98 18.16 -0.26
CA TRP A 57 1.80 19.50 0.32
C TRP A 57 1.43 19.49 1.80
N PHE A 58 1.06 18.34 2.38
CA PHE A 58 0.53 18.31 3.75
C PHE A 58 1.60 18.67 4.79
N ILE A 59 2.78 18.02 4.76
CA ILE A 59 3.88 18.34 5.68
C ILE A 59 4.40 19.78 5.47
N PRO A 60 4.65 20.26 4.23
CA PRO A 60 5.08 21.64 4.02
C PRO A 60 4.09 22.68 4.54
N THR A 61 2.79 22.49 4.30
CA THR A 61 1.77 23.43 4.78
C THR A 61 1.68 23.43 6.31
N ALA A 62 1.85 22.28 6.96
CA ALA A 62 1.94 22.19 8.41
C ALA A 62 3.17 22.94 8.96
N CYS A 63 4.35 22.79 8.35
CA CYS A 63 5.55 23.54 8.74
C CYS A 63 5.38 25.05 8.57
N VAL A 64 4.71 25.49 7.50
CA VAL A 64 4.38 26.90 7.29
C VAL A 64 3.43 27.42 8.36
N LEU A 65 2.38 26.67 8.69
CA LEU A 65 1.46 27.03 9.78
C LEU A 65 2.20 27.13 11.12
N VAL A 66 3.10 26.19 11.41
CA VAL A 66 3.96 26.26 12.60
C VAL A 66 4.81 27.52 12.58
N GLY A 67 5.49 27.85 11.48
CA GLY A 67 6.27 29.09 11.36
C GLY A 67 5.42 30.35 11.55
N ILE A 68 4.20 30.36 11.02
CA ILE A 68 3.24 31.46 11.16
C ILE A 68 2.77 31.64 12.60
N LEU A 69 2.51 30.54 13.32
CA LEU A 69 2.09 30.57 14.72
C LEU A 69 3.24 30.87 15.67
N LEU A 70 4.44 30.38 15.36
CA LEU A 70 5.62 30.54 16.19
C LEU A 70 6.10 32.00 16.25
N ALA A 71 5.97 32.74 15.15
CA ALA A 71 6.36 34.15 15.08
C ALA A 71 5.65 35.06 16.11
N PRO A 72 4.30 35.15 16.17
CA PRO A 72 3.63 35.96 17.18
C PRO A 72 3.88 35.43 18.59
N ILE A 73 3.98 34.12 18.80
CA ILE A 73 4.27 33.54 20.12
C ILE A 73 5.62 34.03 20.64
N LEU A 74 6.70 33.90 19.85
CA LEU A 74 8.03 34.33 20.27
C LEU A 74 8.11 35.84 20.48
N VAL A 75 7.43 36.62 19.63
CA VAL A 75 7.33 38.08 19.80
C VAL A 75 6.61 38.44 21.11
N THR A 76 5.50 37.78 21.43
CA THR A 76 4.78 38.04 22.70
C THR A 76 5.58 37.61 23.92
N ILE A 77 6.40 36.56 23.81
CA ILE A 77 7.32 36.14 24.88
C ILE A 77 8.41 37.20 25.06
N ASP A 78 8.99 37.71 23.98
CA ASP A 78 9.98 38.81 24.01
C ASP A 78 9.43 40.07 24.68
N GLU A 79 8.13 40.37 24.53
CA GLU A 79 7.49 41.51 25.20
C GLU A 79 7.35 41.35 26.72
N HIS A 80 7.29 40.11 27.24
CA HIS A 80 7.10 39.83 28.66
C HIS A 80 8.42 39.61 29.43
N PHE A 81 9.54 39.34 28.75
CA PHE A 81 10.85 39.15 29.38
C PHE A 81 11.61 40.47 29.48
N ASP A 82 12.17 40.75 30.66
CA ASP A 82 12.99 41.94 30.88
C ASP A 82 14.32 41.84 30.13
N ARG A 83 14.76 42.95 29.52
CA ARG A 83 15.97 43.00 28.67
C ARG A 83 17.25 42.56 29.37
N GLU A 84 17.31 42.70 30.69
CA GLU A 84 18.50 42.36 31.49
C GLU A 84 18.72 40.85 31.56
N THR A 85 17.65 40.04 31.62
CA THR A 85 17.76 38.57 31.69
C THR A 85 18.13 37.94 30.35
N VAL A 86 17.69 38.54 29.24
CA VAL A 86 18.06 38.08 27.89
C VAL A 86 19.51 38.42 27.56
N ARG A 87 20.04 39.54 28.10
CA ARG A 87 21.44 39.95 27.92
C ARG A 87 22.46 39.02 28.60
N GLU A 88 22.07 38.29 29.63
CA GLU A 88 22.93 37.27 30.28
C GLU A 88 23.12 36.03 29.40
N ILE A 89 22.25 35.80 28.42
CA ILE A 89 22.41 34.72 27.45
C ILE A 89 23.48 35.17 26.43
N SER A 90 24.72 34.72 26.62
CA SER A 90 25.89 35.06 25.79
C SER A 90 25.69 34.87 24.26
N PHE A 91 24.74 34.04 23.85
CA PHE A 91 24.41 33.77 22.44
C PHE A 91 23.24 34.60 21.88
N ALA A 92 22.54 35.39 22.71
CA ALA A 92 21.41 36.19 22.27
C ALA A 92 21.87 37.40 21.43
N PHE A 93 21.09 37.74 20.41
CA PHE A 93 21.37 38.87 19.53
C PHE A 93 21.26 40.19 20.29
N THR A 94 22.37 40.95 20.37
CA THR A 94 22.43 42.25 21.06
C THR A 94 22.47 43.46 20.12
N GLY A 95 22.10 43.29 18.85
CA GLY A 95 22.17 44.35 17.84
C GLY A 95 21.00 45.36 17.89
N ASP A 96 21.12 46.41 17.09
CA ASP A 96 20.13 47.48 16.96
C ASP A 96 18.99 47.10 15.97
N ASP A 97 17.97 47.97 15.89
CA ASP A 97 16.80 47.73 15.02
C ASP A 97 17.20 47.59 13.54
N GLN A 98 18.23 48.33 13.10
CA GLN A 98 18.71 48.28 11.73
C GLN A 98 19.40 46.96 11.42
N ALA A 99 20.30 46.48 12.31
CA ALA A 99 20.96 45.19 12.17
C ALA A 99 19.95 44.04 12.21
N ALA A 100 18.96 44.08 13.10
CA ALA A 100 17.90 43.09 13.16
C ALA A 100 17.12 43.00 11.85
N ARG A 101 16.67 44.15 11.30
CA ARG A 101 15.99 44.19 9.99
C ARG A 101 16.85 43.67 8.86
N ALA A 102 18.13 44.06 8.82
CA ALA A 102 19.07 43.62 7.79
C ALA A 102 19.24 42.09 7.83
N ILE A 103 19.43 41.50 9.02
CA ILE A 103 19.57 40.05 9.20
C ILE A 103 18.29 39.32 8.81
N MET A 104 17.12 39.77 9.29
CA MET A 104 15.84 39.13 8.96
C MET A 104 15.55 39.19 7.45
N THR A 105 15.87 40.30 6.79
CA THR A 105 15.72 40.45 5.33
C THR A 105 16.69 39.55 4.58
N ALA A 106 17.95 39.47 5.02
CA ALA A 106 18.95 38.58 4.45
C ALA A 106 18.55 37.10 4.59
N ILE A 107 18.05 36.69 5.76
CA ILE A 107 17.56 35.32 6.01
C ILE A 107 16.35 35.03 5.11
N ALA A 108 15.36 35.92 5.06
CA ALA A 108 14.17 35.73 4.22
C ALA A 108 14.55 35.58 2.74
N GLY A 109 15.45 36.44 2.23
CA GLY A 109 15.93 36.36 0.84
C GLY A 109 16.72 35.09 0.55
N ALA A 110 17.66 34.72 1.43
CA ALA A 110 18.48 33.53 1.27
C ALA A 110 17.64 32.24 1.30
N VAL A 111 16.74 32.11 2.28
CA VAL A 111 15.88 30.92 2.42
C VAL A 111 14.89 30.81 1.27
N LEU A 112 14.36 31.92 0.75
CA LEU A 112 13.50 31.89 -0.45
C LEU A 112 14.28 31.42 -1.69
N GLY A 113 15.53 31.87 -1.85
CA GLY A 113 16.41 31.40 -2.91
C GLY A 113 16.70 29.90 -2.81
N VAL A 114 17.03 29.41 -1.61
CA VAL A 114 17.27 27.98 -1.35
C VAL A 114 15.99 27.15 -1.57
N ALA A 115 14.82 27.63 -1.17
CA ALA A 115 13.56 26.93 -1.45
C ALA A 115 13.34 26.76 -2.97
N GLY A 116 13.66 27.78 -3.77
CA GLY A 116 13.57 27.74 -5.23
C GLY A 116 14.56 26.75 -5.86
N THR A 117 15.79 26.68 -5.35
CA THR A 117 16.79 25.69 -5.84
C THR A 117 16.39 24.28 -5.47
N THR A 118 15.90 24.05 -4.24
CA THR A 118 15.35 22.74 -3.81
C THR A 118 14.20 22.29 -4.71
N PHE A 119 13.23 23.16 -4.99
CA PHE A 119 12.11 22.84 -5.88
C PHE A 119 12.60 22.48 -7.31
N SER A 120 13.58 23.22 -7.82
CA SER A 120 14.16 22.98 -9.15
C SER A 120 14.88 21.62 -9.20
N ILE A 121 15.66 21.28 -8.17
CA ILE A 121 16.32 19.98 -8.05
C ILE A 121 15.27 18.87 -7.94
N THR A 122 14.24 19.03 -7.11
CA THR A 122 13.17 18.03 -6.95
C THR A 122 12.49 17.74 -8.29
N ILE A 123 12.13 18.76 -9.08
CA ILE A 123 11.52 18.56 -10.40
C ILE A 123 12.49 17.90 -11.39
N ALA A 124 13.76 18.32 -11.40
CA ALA A 124 14.76 17.72 -12.28
C ALA A 124 14.95 16.22 -11.98
N VAL A 125 15.05 15.86 -10.70
CA VAL A 125 15.14 14.48 -10.23
C VAL A 125 13.87 13.71 -10.58
N LEU A 126 12.70 14.32 -10.39
CA LEU A 126 11.41 13.72 -10.72
C LEU A 126 11.31 13.37 -12.23
N SER A 127 11.74 14.30 -13.08
CA SER A 127 11.79 14.09 -14.53
C SER A 127 12.75 12.96 -14.91
N MET A 128 13.91 12.89 -14.26
CA MET A 128 14.91 11.85 -14.51
C MET A 128 14.45 10.47 -14.01
N ALA A 129 13.82 10.41 -12.84
CA ALA A 129 13.25 9.18 -12.31
C ALA A 129 12.12 8.65 -13.20
N SER A 130 11.24 9.53 -13.70
CA SER A 130 10.16 9.13 -14.61
C SER A 130 10.69 8.62 -15.96
N SER A 131 11.83 9.12 -16.44
CA SER A 131 12.43 8.64 -17.68
C SER A 131 13.21 7.33 -17.50
N GLN A 132 13.93 7.17 -16.39
CA GLN A 132 14.77 5.99 -16.14
C GLN A 132 14.00 4.81 -15.53
N PHE A 133 13.14 5.05 -14.54
CA PHE A 133 12.53 4.00 -13.72
C PHE A 133 11.02 3.80 -13.95
N GLY A 134 10.37 4.79 -14.55
CA GLY A 134 8.95 4.73 -14.92
C GLY A 134 8.01 5.49 -13.96
N PRO A 135 6.79 5.82 -14.42
CA PRO A 135 5.83 6.64 -13.68
C PRO A 135 5.31 6.05 -12.38
N ARG A 136 5.32 4.72 -12.18
CA ARG A 136 4.80 4.13 -10.93
C ARG A 136 5.66 4.49 -9.71
N LEU A 137 6.97 4.64 -9.91
CA LEU A 137 7.92 5.00 -8.85
C LEU A 137 7.93 6.51 -8.54
N LEU A 138 7.36 7.34 -9.42
CA LEU A 138 7.21 8.78 -9.24
C LEU A 138 6.56 9.13 -7.90
N ARG A 139 5.55 8.35 -7.51
CA ARG A 139 4.81 8.58 -6.28
C ARG A 139 5.70 8.44 -5.06
N ASN A 140 6.58 7.45 -5.03
CA ASN A 140 7.48 7.20 -3.90
C ASN A 140 8.40 8.41 -3.67
N PHE A 141 8.87 9.07 -4.73
CA PHE A 141 9.66 10.30 -4.65
C PHE A 141 8.86 11.51 -4.15
N LEU A 142 7.56 11.60 -4.50
CA LEU A 142 6.68 12.69 -4.03
C LEU A 142 6.20 12.46 -2.59
N THR A 143 6.08 11.22 -2.14
CA THR A 143 5.69 10.88 -0.76
C THR A 143 6.85 10.86 0.22
N ASP A 144 8.06 11.19 -0.24
CA ASP A 144 9.27 11.09 0.56
C ASP A 144 9.30 12.16 1.67
N THR A 145 9.22 11.72 2.92
CA THR A 145 9.05 12.60 4.08
C THR A 145 10.21 13.58 4.32
N PRO A 146 11.50 13.22 4.12
CA PRO A 146 12.60 14.15 4.29
C PRO A 146 12.56 15.29 3.26
N ASN A 147 12.19 14.99 2.01
CA ASN A 147 12.03 16.00 0.95
C ASN A 147 10.92 17.01 1.33
N GLN A 148 9.77 16.49 1.76
CA GLN A 148 8.65 17.32 2.21
C GLN A 148 9.01 18.18 3.43
N PHE A 149 9.73 17.62 4.41
CA PHE A 149 10.16 18.34 5.60
C PHE A 149 11.16 19.45 5.27
N VAL A 150 12.16 19.19 4.43
CA VAL A 150 13.15 20.20 4.02
C VAL A 150 12.46 21.38 3.33
N LEU A 151 11.55 21.11 2.38
CA LEU A 151 10.80 22.16 1.70
C LEU A 151 9.92 22.94 2.69
N GLY A 152 9.22 22.23 3.58
CA GLY A 152 8.42 22.82 4.65
C GLY A 152 9.22 23.70 5.59
N ALA A 153 10.42 23.26 5.98
CA ALA A 153 11.32 24.00 6.85
C ALA A 153 11.79 25.30 6.18
N PHE A 154 12.13 25.30 4.89
CA PHE A 154 12.52 26.52 4.17
C PHE A 154 11.35 27.51 4.08
N ILE A 155 10.18 27.08 3.59
CA ILE A 155 9.02 27.98 3.44
C ILE A 155 8.51 28.43 4.82
N GLY A 156 8.61 27.58 5.84
CA GLY A 156 8.30 27.89 7.24
C GLY A 156 9.23 28.95 7.83
N THR A 157 10.55 28.80 7.69
CA THR A 157 11.54 29.80 8.14
C THR A 157 11.38 31.13 7.39
N PHE A 158 11.08 31.08 6.09
CA PHE A 158 10.76 32.27 5.31
C PHE A 158 9.51 32.99 5.86
N SER A 159 8.43 32.25 6.10
CA SER A 159 7.18 32.80 6.63
C SER A 159 7.35 33.39 8.04
N TYR A 160 8.08 32.67 8.91
CA TYR A 160 8.48 33.15 10.23
C TYR A 160 9.26 34.46 10.14
N SER A 161 10.26 34.51 9.25
CA SER A 161 11.13 35.68 9.10
C SER A 161 10.38 36.94 8.66
N LEU A 162 9.41 36.81 7.75
CA LEU A 162 8.57 37.93 7.32
C LEU A 162 7.66 38.44 8.44
N LEU A 163 7.11 37.55 9.27
CA LEU A 163 6.23 37.95 10.38
C LEU A 163 7.00 38.64 11.51
N VAL A 164 8.20 38.16 11.83
CA VAL A 164 9.10 38.85 12.77
C VAL A 164 9.51 40.21 12.20
N LEU A 165 9.83 40.31 10.89
CA LEU A 165 10.16 41.58 10.24
C LEU A 165 9.01 42.61 10.31
N LYS A 166 7.76 42.15 10.23
CA LYS A 166 6.56 42.98 10.44
C LYS A 166 6.48 43.51 11.87
N SER A 167 6.88 42.73 12.88
CA SER A 167 6.85 43.15 14.29
C SER A 167 7.82 44.31 14.57
N ILE A 168 9.02 44.27 13.96
CA ILE A 168 10.06 45.29 14.13
C ILE A 168 9.61 46.69 13.63
N HIS A 169 8.58 46.78 12.77
CA HIS A 169 8.05 48.05 12.28
C HIS A 169 7.10 48.77 13.25
N LYS A 170 6.66 48.14 14.35
CA LYS A 170 5.48 48.61 15.10
C LYS A 170 5.75 49.38 16.40
N TYR A 171 7.00 49.50 16.87
CA TYR A 171 7.28 50.05 18.19
C TYR A 171 7.95 51.43 18.16
N ASP A 172 7.12 52.45 18.30
CA ASP A 172 7.53 53.77 18.77
C ASP A 172 7.80 53.67 20.29
N VAL A 173 9.06 53.92 20.66
CA VAL A 173 9.56 54.44 21.95
C VAL A 173 9.53 53.64 23.27
N ALA A 174 8.95 52.44 23.43
CA ALA A 174 8.98 51.74 24.74
C ALA A 174 9.57 50.32 24.75
N PHE A 175 9.35 49.52 23.70
CA PHE A 175 9.82 48.13 23.60
C PHE A 175 10.58 47.96 22.28
N GLY A 176 11.90 48.00 22.29
CA GLY A 176 12.71 47.81 21.06
C GLY A 176 12.90 46.33 20.68
N VAL A 177 13.83 46.04 19.76
CA VAL A 177 14.00 44.75 19.04
C VAL A 177 13.64 43.49 19.85
N PRO A 178 12.79 42.58 19.31
CA PRO A 178 12.58 41.25 19.87
C PRO A 178 13.84 40.37 19.64
N GLN A 179 14.73 40.36 20.64
CA GLN A 179 16.06 39.75 20.53
C GLN A 179 16.01 38.22 20.46
N LEU A 180 15.11 37.57 21.21
CA LEU A 180 14.97 36.10 21.18
C LEU A 180 14.42 35.65 19.83
N SER A 181 13.42 36.36 19.30
CA SER A 181 12.82 36.08 17.99
C SER A 181 13.86 36.14 16.86
N VAL A 182 14.75 37.14 16.87
CA VAL A 182 15.84 37.28 15.88
C VAL A 182 16.91 36.20 16.07
N THR A 183 17.29 35.90 17.32
CA THR A 183 18.26 34.83 17.62
C THR A 183 17.75 33.48 17.13
N PHE A 184 16.46 33.19 17.36
CA PHE A 184 15.82 31.98 16.87
C PHE A 184 15.81 31.92 15.33
N ALA A 185 15.60 33.06 14.66
CA ALA A 185 15.70 33.13 13.20
C ALA A 185 17.10 32.74 12.68
N ILE A 186 18.16 33.20 13.37
CA ILE A 186 19.55 32.87 13.02
C ILE A 186 19.81 31.37 13.20
N ILE A 187 19.33 30.77 14.30
CA ILE A 187 19.43 29.32 14.53
C ILE A 187 18.70 28.55 13.43
N MET A 188 17.47 28.95 13.10
CA MET A 188 16.70 28.35 12.01
C MET A 188 17.43 28.48 10.66
N ALA A 189 18.08 29.61 10.38
CA ALA A 189 18.85 29.81 9.16
C ALA A 189 20.07 28.86 9.07
N ILE A 190 20.79 28.64 10.17
CA ILE A 190 21.89 27.67 10.23
C ILE A 190 21.37 26.26 10.02
N ILE A 191 20.25 25.89 10.66
CA ILE A 191 19.59 24.60 10.43
C ILE A 191 19.18 24.45 8.97
N CYS A 192 18.63 25.50 8.35
CA CYS A 192 18.29 25.48 6.92
C CYS A 192 19.53 25.23 6.04
N ALA A 193 20.68 25.83 6.35
CA ALA A 193 21.92 25.55 5.62
C ALA A 193 22.37 24.08 5.73
N LEU A 194 22.27 23.49 6.92
CA LEU A 194 22.57 22.06 7.12
C LEU A 194 21.55 21.14 6.41
N LEU A 195 20.27 21.50 6.46
CA LEU A 195 19.20 20.79 5.76
C LEU A 195 19.38 20.81 4.24
N LEU A 196 19.95 21.88 3.68
CA LEU A 196 20.27 21.93 2.25
C LEU A 196 21.34 20.90 1.87
N VAL A 197 22.42 20.79 2.64
CA VAL A 197 23.47 19.78 2.40
C VAL A 197 22.91 18.38 2.53
N TYR A 198 22.12 18.14 3.59
CA TYR A 198 21.41 16.87 3.79
C TYR A 198 20.48 16.54 2.61
N PHE A 199 19.71 17.52 2.14
CA PHE A 199 18.79 17.34 1.01
C PHE A 199 19.52 16.93 -0.26
N VAL A 200 20.63 17.58 -0.59
CA VAL A 200 21.43 17.22 -1.77
C VAL A 200 21.95 15.79 -1.64
N GLN A 201 22.50 15.43 -0.48
CA GLN A 201 22.98 14.06 -0.26
C GLN A 201 21.84 13.04 -0.36
N HIS A 202 20.69 13.31 0.26
CA HIS A 202 19.51 12.45 0.22
C HIS A 202 19.00 12.24 -1.21
N MET A 203 18.90 13.33 -1.99
CA MET A 203 18.48 13.26 -3.40
C MET A 203 19.44 12.43 -4.26
N VAL A 204 20.76 12.56 -4.07
CA VAL A 204 21.74 11.77 -4.83
C VAL A 204 21.63 10.27 -4.54
N HIS A 205 21.40 9.88 -3.28
CA HIS A 205 21.24 8.47 -2.91
C HIS A 205 19.89 7.90 -3.37
N ALA A 206 18.82 8.71 -3.31
CA ALA A 206 17.48 8.30 -3.74
C ALA A 206 17.41 7.94 -5.23
N ILE A 207 18.30 8.48 -6.06
CA ILE A 207 18.36 8.25 -7.51
C ILE A 207 19.05 6.91 -7.85
N GLN A 208 19.87 6.36 -6.97
CA GLN A 208 20.63 5.15 -7.27
C GLN A 208 19.66 3.98 -7.54
N ALA A 209 19.79 3.34 -8.70
CA ALA A 209 18.91 2.25 -9.13
C ALA A 209 18.79 1.15 -8.06
N SER A 210 19.90 0.81 -7.39
CA SER A 210 19.90 -0.15 -6.27
C SER A 210 18.95 0.27 -5.14
N HIS A 211 18.96 1.54 -4.72
CA HIS A 211 18.07 2.03 -3.66
C HIS A 211 16.60 1.98 -4.08
N VAL A 212 16.31 2.36 -5.33
CA VAL A 212 14.95 2.31 -5.90
C VAL A 212 14.43 0.88 -5.98
N ILE A 213 15.25 -0.06 -6.46
CA ILE A 213 14.91 -1.48 -6.55
C ILE A 213 14.70 -2.07 -5.15
N HIS A 214 15.61 -1.81 -4.20
CA HIS A 214 15.46 -2.28 -2.82
C HIS A 214 14.23 -1.68 -2.14
N GLY A 215 13.92 -0.40 -2.36
CA GLY A 215 12.73 0.26 -1.85
C GLY A 215 11.44 -0.40 -2.36
N ALA A 216 11.34 -0.60 -3.68
CA ALA A 216 10.19 -1.25 -4.31
C ALA A 216 10.06 -2.73 -3.92
N SER A 217 11.17 -3.46 -3.84
CA SER A 217 11.22 -4.85 -3.37
C SER A 217 10.79 -4.98 -1.91
N ASN A 218 11.23 -4.07 -1.03
CA ASN A 218 10.81 -4.04 0.37
C ASN A 218 9.32 -3.72 0.52
N GLU A 219 8.77 -2.84 -0.32
CA GLU A 219 7.33 -2.59 -0.39
C GLU A 219 6.56 -3.86 -0.80
N ALA A 220 7.04 -4.57 -1.82
CA ALA A 220 6.47 -5.85 -2.24
C ALA A 220 6.53 -6.90 -1.13
N LEU A 221 7.68 -7.06 -0.48
CA LEU A 221 7.84 -7.96 0.67
C LEU A 221 6.88 -7.60 1.80
N ARG A 222 6.73 -6.32 2.14
CA ARG A 222 5.77 -5.88 3.17
C ARG A 222 4.33 -6.26 2.81
N ASN A 223 3.94 -6.11 1.55
CA ASN A 223 2.61 -6.50 1.06
C ASN A 223 2.42 -8.02 1.08
N ILE A 224 3.46 -8.77 0.72
CA ILE A 224 3.48 -10.23 0.82
C ILE A 224 3.29 -10.65 2.28
N HIS A 225 4.06 -10.10 3.22
CA HIS A 225 3.92 -10.44 4.65
C HIS A 225 2.55 -10.04 5.22
N TYR A 226 1.95 -8.95 4.71
CA TYR A 226 0.61 -8.52 5.13
C TYR A 226 -0.49 -9.51 4.70
N TRP A 227 -0.43 -10.02 3.46
CA TRP A 227 -1.46 -10.92 2.91
C TRP A 227 -1.16 -12.41 3.12
N TYR A 228 0.11 -12.80 3.18
CA TYR A 228 0.58 -14.17 3.36
C TYR A 228 1.07 -14.32 4.81
N LYS A 229 0.21 -14.85 5.67
CA LYS A 229 0.53 -15.11 7.09
C LYS A 229 1.66 -16.14 7.23
N ASP A 230 2.48 -15.97 8.28
CA ASP A 230 3.60 -16.87 8.63
C ASP A 230 3.18 -18.27 9.07
N SER A 231 1.94 -18.43 9.54
CA SER A 231 1.47 -19.67 10.15
C SER A 231 0.40 -20.34 9.30
N CYS A 232 0.61 -21.62 9.02
CA CYS A 232 -0.40 -22.54 8.56
C CYS A 232 -1.58 -22.58 9.53
N GLU A 233 -2.61 -21.76 9.34
CA GLU A 233 -3.91 -21.95 10.01
C GLU A 233 -4.66 -23.14 9.38
N ILE A 234 -3.99 -24.28 9.19
CA ILE A 234 -4.59 -25.56 8.76
C ILE A 234 -5.67 -26.01 9.75
N GLN A 235 -5.61 -25.52 11.01
CA GLN A 235 -6.63 -25.80 12.01
C GLN A 235 -8.01 -25.20 11.67
N HIS A 236 -8.10 -24.08 10.94
CA HIS A 236 -9.40 -23.45 10.62
C HIS A 236 -10.06 -24.01 9.35
N GLN A 237 -9.32 -24.76 8.53
CA GLN A 237 -9.86 -25.38 7.30
C GLN A 237 -10.35 -26.82 7.49
N ARG A 238 -9.98 -27.51 8.57
CA ARG A 238 -10.37 -28.91 8.81
C ARG A 238 -11.77 -29.09 9.41
N ASP A 239 -12.38 -28.04 9.96
CA ASP A 239 -13.73 -28.07 10.57
C ASP A 239 -14.78 -27.32 9.72
N VAL A 240 -14.54 -27.13 8.43
CA VAL A 240 -15.53 -26.53 7.52
C VAL A 240 -16.46 -27.62 7.01
N THR A 241 -17.78 -27.40 7.06
CA THR A 241 -18.74 -28.23 6.33
C THR A 241 -18.46 -28.10 4.83
N HIS A 242 -17.71 -29.07 4.27
CA HIS A 242 -17.34 -29.17 2.85
C HIS A 242 -18.53 -29.01 1.86
N HIS A 243 -19.77 -29.16 2.34
CA HIS A 243 -20.98 -29.09 1.54
C HIS A 243 -21.23 -27.71 0.88
N ASP A 244 -21.03 -26.59 1.58
CA ASP A 244 -21.33 -25.26 1.03
C ASP A 244 -20.35 -24.87 -0.08
N VAL A 245 -19.08 -25.26 0.04
CA VAL A 245 -18.02 -24.96 -0.95
C VAL A 245 -18.26 -25.70 -2.26
N GLU A 246 -18.83 -26.90 -2.21
CA GLU A 246 -19.11 -27.72 -3.40
C GLU A 246 -20.43 -27.34 -4.08
N HIS A 247 -21.43 -26.87 -3.32
CA HIS A 247 -22.79 -26.68 -3.84
C HIS A 247 -23.22 -25.22 -4.06
N PHE A 248 -22.49 -24.20 -3.57
CA PHE A 248 -22.96 -22.81 -3.70
C PHE A 248 -23.18 -22.36 -5.16
N GLN A 249 -22.46 -22.94 -6.12
CA GLN A 249 -22.59 -22.61 -7.54
C GLN A 249 -23.93 -23.04 -8.14
N SER A 250 -24.62 -23.99 -7.50
CA SER A 250 -25.95 -24.47 -7.93
C SER A 250 -27.10 -23.58 -7.46
N TRP A 251 -26.82 -22.61 -6.60
CA TRP A 251 -27.82 -21.70 -6.04
C TRP A 251 -28.21 -20.59 -7.01
N THR A 252 -29.33 -19.91 -6.74
CA THR A 252 -29.79 -18.80 -7.58
C THR A 252 -28.78 -17.64 -7.53
N ALA A 253 -28.17 -17.35 -8.68
CA ALA A 253 -27.12 -16.34 -8.82
C ALA A 253 -27.69 -15.01 -9.34
N THR A 254 -27.35 -13.91 -8.67
CA THR A 254 -27.59 -12.55 -9.15
C THR A 254 -26.26 -11.91 -9.53
N ALA A 255 -26.13 -11.41 -10.75
CA ALA A 255 -24.91 -10.77 -11.22
C ALA A 255 -24.66 -9.44 -10.49
N ILE A 256 -23.44 -9.25 -9.99
CA ILE A 256 -22.97 -8.00 -9.43
C ILE A 256 -22.31 -7.21 -10.56
N ILE A 257 -22.86 -6.03 -10.83
CA ILE A 257 -22.46 -5.19 -11.96
C ILE A 257 -21.62 -4.01 -11.45
N ALA A 258 -20.53 -3.69 -12.15
CA ALA A 258 -19.73 -2.51 -11.85
C ALA A 258 -20.52 -1.22 -12.12
N PRO A 259 -20.58 -0.27 -11.17
CA PRO A 259 -21.30 0.99 -11.34
C PRO A 259 -20.56 1.98 -12.27
N SER A 260 -19.26 1.81 -12.45
CA SER A 260 -18.42 2.66 -13.29
C SER A 260 -17.12 1.97 -13.67
N SER A 261 -16.51 2.37 -14.79
CA SER A 261 -15.17 1.90 -15.17
C SER A 261 -14.10 2.37 -14.19
N GLY A 262 -13.22 1.47 -13.74
CA GLY A 262 -12.14 1.75 -12.81
C GLY A 262 -11.36 0.52 -12.37
N TYR A 263 -10.32 0.73 -11.59
CA TYR A 263 -9.51 -0.30 -10.95
C TYR A 263 -10.12 -0.71 -9.61
N LEU A 264 -10.17 -2.02 -9.35
CA LEU A 264 -10.59 -2.57 -8.06
C LEU A 264 -9.50 -2.33 -7.02
N GLN A 265 -9.76 -1.35 -6.16
CA GLN A 265 -8.76 -0.77 -5.29
C GLN A 265 -8.72 -1.41 -3.91
N GLN A 266 -9.90 -1.64 -3.34
CA GLN A 266 -10.04 -2.15 -1.99
C GLN A 266 -11.26 -3.05 -1.88
N ILE A 267 -11.10 -4.14 -1.14
CA ILE A 267 -12.16 -5.09 -0.82
C ILE A 267 -12.20 -5.19 0.70
N TYR A 268 -13.30 -4.71 1.31
CA TYR A 268 -13.54 -4.86 2.74
C TYR A 268 -14.16 -6.22 3.02
N ILE A 269 -13.31 -7.25 3.19
CA ILE A 269 -13.73 -8.65 3.34
C ILE A 269 -14.74 -8.81 4.50
N GLU A 270 -14.47 -8.23 5.67
CA GLU A 270 -15.39 -8.27 6.83
C GLU A 270 -16.76 -7.62 6.56
N SER A 271 -16.78 -6.53 5.79
CA SER A 271 -18.05 -5.89 5.38
C SER A 271 -18.83 -6.77 4.40
N LEU A 272 -18.12 -7.49 3.51
CA LEU A 272 -18.76 -8.44 2.61
C LEU A 272 -19.27 -9.68 3.35
N ILE A 273 -18.55 -10.17 4.36
CA ILE A 273 -18.97 -11.30 5.20
C ILE A 273 -20.26 -10.96 5.94
N THR A 274 -20.36 -9.76 6.54
CA THR A 274 -21.58 -9.30 7.22
C THR A 274 -22.74 -9.09 6.25
N LEU A 275 -22.48 -8.52 5.07
CA LEU A 275 -23.48 -8.38 4.01
C LEU A 275 -24.01 -9.75 3.53
N ALA A 276 -23.13 -10.73 3.35
CA ALA A 276 -23.50 -12.08 2.94
C ALA A 276 -24.38 -12.78 4.00
N GLN A 277 -24.11 -12.55 5.29
CA GLN A 277 -24.94 -13.06 6.38
C GLN A 277 -26.32 -12.42 6.43
N ASP A 278 -26.40 -11.09 6.37
CA ASP A 278 -27.65 -10.35 6.52
C ASP A 278 -28.69 -10.73 5.45
N TYR A 279 -28.23 -11.07 4.25
CA TYR A 279 -29.08 -11.46 3.12
C TYR A 279 -29.17 -13.00 2.95
N GLY A 280 -28.39 -13.77 3.69
CA GLY A 280 -28.40 -15.23 3.63
C GLY A 280 -27.89 -15.78 2.30
N GLY A 281 -26.65 -15.47 1.92
CA GLY A 281 -26.04 -15.95 0.69
C GLY A 281 -24.51 -15.93 0.69
N VAL A 282 -23.92 -16.16 -0.48
CA VAL A 282 -22.47 -16.15 -0.72
C VAL A 282 -22.14 -15.13 -1.80
N VAL A 283 -21.18 -14.25 -1.53
CA VAL A 283 -20.66 -13.29 -2.52
C VAL A 283 -19.42 -13.88 -3.19
N GLN A 284 -19.46 -14.16 -4.49
CA GLN A 284 -18.29 -14.55 -5.27
C GLN A 284 -17.79 -13.36 -6.11
N LEU A 285 -16.53 -12.97 -5.92
CA LEU A 285 -15.85 -11.98 -6.74
C LEU A 285 -14.99 -12.67 -7.79
N HIS A 286 -15.20 -12.33 -9.06
CA HIS A 286 -14.44 -12.84 -10.21
C HIS A 286 -13.24 -11.97 -10.57
N THR A 287 -13.15 -10.79 -9.97
CA THR A 287 -12.09 -9.79 -10.15
C THR A 287 -11.17 -9.76 -8.94
N SER A 288 -9.85 -9.70 -9.16
CA SER A 288 -8.86 -9.54 -8.09
C SER A 288 -8.53 -8.06 -7.84
N LEU A 289 -7.91 -7.77 -6.70
CA LEU A 289 -7.32 -6.44 -6.43
C LEU A 289 -6.39 -6.02 -7.57
N GLY A 290 -6.40 -4.72 -7.90
CA GLY A 290 -5.60 -4.13 -8.97
C GLY A 290 -6.15 -4.33 -10.38
N GLN A 291 -7.18 -5.17 -10.58
CA GLN A 291 -7.73 -5.44 -11.90
C GLN A 291 -8.63 -4.28 -12.37
N PHE A 292 -8.52 -3.91 -13.66
CA PHE A 292 -9.42 -2.94 -14.29
C PHE A 292 -10.76 -3.59 -14.66
N VAL A 293 -11.83 -2.87 -14.39
CA VAL A 293 -13.20 -3.26 -14.68
C VAL A 293 -13.87 -2.16 -15.50
N THR A 294 -14.66 -2.57 -16.49
CA THR A 294 -15.44 -1.66 -17.35
C THR A 294 -16.85 -1.45 -16.81
N ASP A 295 -17.43 -0.28 -17.11
CA ASP A 295 -18.81 0.04 -16.78
C ASP A 295 -19.78 -1.06 -17.26
N LYS A 296 -20.76 -1.38 -16.42
CA LYS A 296 -21.78 -2.42 -16.62
C LYS A 296 -21.26 -3.85 -16.79
N ASN A 297 -19.98 -4.09 -16.53
CA ASN A 297 -19.43 -5.43 -16.57
C ASN A 297 -19.68 -6.18 -15.26
N VAL A 298 -19.68 -7.51 -15.32
CA VAL A 298 -19.92 -8.37 -14.16
C VAL A 298 -18.63 -8.52 -13.36
N ILE A 299 -18.63 -8.06 -12.10
CA ILE A 299 -17.49 -8.19 -11.18
C ILE A 299 -17.59 -9.43 -10.30
N GLY A 300 -18.79 -9.99 -10.17
CA GLY A 300 -19.06 -11.09 -9.27
C GLY A 300 -20.50 -11.56 -9.35
N HIS A 301 -20.84 -12.53 -8.52
CA HIS A 301 -22.20 -13.03 -8.37
C HIS A 301 -22.54 -13.14 -6.89
N PHE A 302 -23.79 -12.83 -6.55
CA PHE A 302 -24.37 -13.14 -5.26
C PHE A 302 -25.24 -14.39 -5.40
N TYR A 303 -24.86 -15.47 -4.70
CA TYR A 303 -25.58 -16.74 -4.66
C TYR A 303 -26.47 -16.75 -3.42
N GLN A 304 -27.79 -16.70 -3.62
CA GLN A 304 -28.73 -16.74 -2.51
C GLN A 304 -28.90 -18.17 -2.00
N ARG A 305 -28.73 -18.38 -0.70
CA ARG A 305 -28.86 -19.72 -0.11
C ARG A 305 -30.32 -20.19 -0.20
N PRO A 306 -30.58 -21.45 -0.60
CA PRO A 306 -31.94 -22.00 -0.61
C PRO A 306 -32.57 -21.98 0.78
N ALA A 307 -33.88 -21.72 0.84
CA ALA A 307 -34.63 -21.64 2.11
C ALA A 307 -34.57 -22.93 2.95
N ASP A 308 -34.38 -24.08 2.30
CA ASP A 308 -34.35 -25.41 2.92
C ASP A 308 -32.95 -25.82 3.44
N HIS A 309 -31.96 -24.91 3.41
CA HIS A 309 -30.57 -25.25 3.76
C HIS A 309 -30.37 -25.39 5.28
N ASN A 310 -29.63 -26.43 5.71
CA ASN A 310 -29.40 -26.78 7.13
C ASN A 310 -28.87 -25.63 7.99
N SER A 311 -28.05 -24.75 7.42
CA SER A 311 -27.46 -23.58 8.10
C SER A 311 -28.49 -22.49 8.47
N HIS A 312 -29.72 -22.52 7.94
CA HIS A 312 -30.81 -21.63 8.38
C HIS A 312 -31.45 -22.09 9.70
N LEU A 313 -31.20 -23.33 10.13
CA LEU A 313 -31.85 -23.94 11.30
C LEU A 313 -31.17 -23.63 12.64
N GLN A 314 -30.04 -22.92 12.67
CA GLN A 314 -29.44 -22.46 13.94
C GLN A 314 -30.14 -21.20 14.45
N LYS A 315 -30.94 -21.37 15.50
CA LYS A 315 -31.57 -20.30 16.27
C LYS A 315 -30.53 -19.28 16.72
N THR A 316 -30.59 -18.06 16.18
CA THR A 316 -29.90 -16.91 16.76
C THR A 316 -30.50 -16.60 18.14
N LYS A 317 -29.71 -15.96 19.02
CA LYS A 317 -30.07 -15.62 20.41
C LYS A 317 -31.35 -14.80 20.61
N THR A 318 -31.98 -14.33 19.52
CA THR A 318 -33.24 -13.60 19.53
C THR A 318 -34.36 -14.52 19.06
N LEU A 319 -35.30 -14.83 19.95
CA LEU A 319 -36.49 -15.64 19.65
C LEU A 319 -37.26 -15.00 18.48
N GLY A 320 -37.10 -15.52 17.26
CA GLY A 320 -37.92 -15.16 16.09
C GLY A 320 -37.24 -14.47 14.90
N LEU A 321 -35.92 -14.28 14.87
CA LEU A 321 -35.22 -13.77 13.66
C LEU A 321 -34.52 -14.92 12.93
N ALA A 322 -35.31 -15.70 12.19
CA ALA A 322 -34.77 -16.50 11.10
C ALA A 322 -34.14 -15.50 10.09
N ILE A 323 -32.89 -15.72 9.68
CA ILE A 323 -32.37 -15.09 8.48
C ILE A 323 -33.17 -15.70 7.33
N LEU A 324 -34.34 -15.11 7.01
CA LEU A 324 -34.99 -15.40 5.76
C LEU A 324 -34.03 -14.94 4.68
N PRO A 325 -33.57 -15.83 3.78
CA PRO A 325 -32.73 -15.43 2.67
C PRO A 325 -33.52 -14.38 1.88
N ARG A 326 -33.00 -13.15 1.86
CA ARG A 326 -33.68 -12.00 1.26
C ARG A 326 -33.09 -11.78 -0.12
N ALA A 327 -33.96 -11.63 -1.11
CA ALA A 327 -33.53 -11.25 -2.45
C ALA A 327 -32.80 -9.89 -2.40
N PRO A 328 -31.77 -9.68 -3.25
CA PRO A 328 -31.02 -8.43 -3.27
C PRO A 328 -31.95 -7.26 -3.62
N ASP A 329 -32.10 -6.32 -2.68
CA ASP A 329 -32.91 -5.12 -2.83
C ASP A 329 -32.03 -3.85 -3.00
N GLY A 330 -32.65 -2.66 -3.04
CA GLY A 330 -31.88 -1.42 -3.17
C GLY A 330 -30.86 -1.18 -2.04
N LEU A 331 -31.13 -1.70 -0.84
CA LEU A 331 -30.23 -1.57 0.31
C LEU A 331 -29.02 -2.50 0.17
N PHE A 332 -29.20 -3.69 -0.40
CA PHE A 332 -28.11 -4.61 -0.73
C PHE A 332 -27.07 -3.91 -1.63
N TRP A 333 -27.52 -3.33 -2.74
CA TRP A 333 -26.63 -2.65 -3.70
C TRP A 333 -25.92 -1.44 -3.08
N GLN A 334 -26.61 -0.66 -2.25
CA GLN A 334 -26.01 0.47 -1.55
C GLN A 334 -24.91 0.03 -0.58
N ARG A 335 -25.13 -1.03 0.19
CA ARG A 335 -24.12 -1.57 1.13
C ARG A 335 -22.96 -2.21 0.38
N LEU A 336 -23.24 -2.98 -0.68
CA LEU A 336 -22.21 -3.59 -1.52
C LEU A 336 -21.25 -2.55 -2.10
N ASN A 337 -21.78 -1.40 -2.56
CA ASN A 337 -20.96 -0.29 -3.06
C ASN A 337 -20.06 0.35 -1.99
N THR A 338 -20.36 0.17 -0.70
CA THR A 338 -19.46 0.61 0.40
C THR A 338 -18.42 -0.43 0.80
N CYS A 339 -18.59 -1.68 0.35
CA CYS A 339 -17.68 -2.79 0.61
C CYS A 339 -16.58 -2.91 -0.44
N ILE A 340 -16.84 -2.39 -1.64
CA ILE A 340 -15.94 -2.46 -2.79
C ILE A 340 -15.63 -1.05 -3.24
N HIS A 341 -14.34 -0.68 -3.26
CA HIS A 341 -13.91 0.63 -3.75
C HIS A 341 -13.32 0.51 -5.16
N LEU A 342 -13.89 1.27 -6.09
CA LEU A 342 -13.42 1.40 -7.47
C LEU A 342 -12.91 2.83 -7.68
N GLU A 343 -11.71 2.98 -8.24
CA GLU A 343 -11.19 4.30 -8.61
C GLU A 343 -10.70 4.33 -10.06
N ARG A 344 -10.59 5.53 -10.63
CA ARG A 344 -10.14 5.71 -12.01
C ARG A 344 -8.64 5.48 -12.21
N GLN A 345 -7.84 5.60 -11.16
CA GLN A 345 -6.39 5.44 -11.22
C GLN A 345 -5.96 4.15 -10.51
N SER A 346 -4.94 3.47 -11.03
CA SER A 346 -4.33 2.31 -10.38
C SER A 346 -3.34 2.81 -9.32
N VAL A 347 -3.71 2.74 -8.04
CA VAL A 347 -2.91 3.32 -6.95
C VAL A 347 -3.06 2.50 -5.67
N HIS A 348 -2.22 1.48 -5.44
CA HIS A 348 -2.25 0.69 -4.20
C HIS A 348 -0.90 0.47 -3.56
N SER A 349 -0.78 0.90 -2.31
CA SER A 349 0.30 0.51 -1.42
C SER A 349 0.21 -0.94 -0.96
N ASN A 350 -0.94 -1.61 -1.13
CA ASN A 350 -1.21 -2.96 -0.58
C ASN A 350 -1.45 -4.03 -1.65
N ASP A 351 -1.23 -3.72 -2.93
CA ASP A 351 -1.37 -4.68 -4.03
C ASP A 351 0.00 -5.30 -4.35
N ILE A 352 0.10 -6.63 -4.19
CA ILE A 352 1.31 -7.39 -4.48
C ILE A 352 1.68 -7.25 -5.97
N ALA A 353 0.72 -7.37 -6.88
CA ALA A 353 0.97 -7.31 -8.32
C ALA A 353 1.50 -5.92 -8.72
N TYR A 354 0.91 -4.86 -8.15
CA TYR A 354 1.39 -3.49 -8.36
C TYR A 354 2.83 -3.31 -7.87
N SER A 355 3.14 -3.76 -6.65
CA SER A 355 4.48 -3.61 -6.06
C SER A 355 5.57 -4.43 -6.79
N LEU A 356 5.28 -5.68 -7.17
CA LEU A 356 6.18 -6.45 -8.04
C LEU A 356 6.34 -5.79 -9.41
N GLY A 357 5.23 -5.27 -9.96
CA GLY A 357 5.21 -4.57 -11.23
C GLY A 357 6.07 -3.31 -11.27
N GLN A 358 6.33 -2.64 -10.13
CA GLN A 358 7.28 -1.53 -10.07
C GLN A 358 8.71 -1.99 -10.37
N VAL A 359 9.14 -3.12 -9.79
CA VAL A 359 10.48 -3.68 -10.03
C VAL A 359 10.59 -4.20 -11.46
N THR A 360 9.54 -4.85 -11.97
CA THR A 360 9.45 -5.28 -13.37
C THR A 360 9.54 -4.10 -14.34
N GLU A 361 8.87 -2.99 -14.06
CA GLU A 361 8.92 -1.78 -14.89
C GLU A 361 10.35 -1.22 -14.97
N VAL A 362 11.08 -1.19 -13.85
CA VAL A 362 12.51 -0.79 -13.82
C VAL A 362 13.35 -1.72 -14.68
N ALA A 363 13.14 -3.03 -14.58
CA ALA A 363 13.89 -4.01 -15.37
C ALA A 363 13.64 -3.85 -16.88
N VAL A 364 12.37 -3.73 -17.28
CA VAL A 364 11.96 -3.55 -18.67
C VAL A 364 12.50 -2.23 -19.24
N ARG A 365 12.47 -1.14 -18.46
CA ARG A 365 13.09 0.14 -18.83
C ARG A 365 14.59 0.02 -19.01
N ALA A 366 15.28 -0.65 -18.08
CA ALA A 366 16.72 -0.87 -18.16
C ALA A 366 17.11 -1.65 -19.43
N LEU A 367 16.31 -2.63 -19.85
CA LEU A 367 16.48 -3.39 -21.09
C LEU A 367 16.07 -2.64 -22.36
N SER A 368 15.43 -1.48 -22.25
CA SER A 368 15.00 -0.72 -23.43
C SER A 368 16.20 -0.24 -24.25
N PRO A 369 16.09 -0.14 -25.59
CA PRO A 369 17.20 0.28 -26.45
C PRO A 369 17.80 1.65 -26.11
N GLY A 370 17.03 2.52 -25.44
CA GLY A 370 17.48 3.85 -25.05
C GLY A 370 18.33 3.89 -23.76
N ILE A 371 18.28 2.85 -22.92
CA ILE A 371 19.06 2.74 -21.68
C ILE A 371 20.12 1.64 -21.81
N ASN A 372 19.70 0.43 -22.21
CA ASN A 372 20.56 -0.74 -22.42
C ASN A 372 21.49 -1.05 -21.22
N ASP A 373 20.92 -1.16 -20.02
CA ASP A 373 21.61 -1.51 -18.78
C ASP A 373 21.15 -2.88 -18.25
N PRO A 374 21.72 -3.99 -18.75
CA PRO A 374 21.29 -5.32 -18.35
C PRO A 374 21.69 -5.69 -16.93
N LYS A 375 22.68 -5.01 -16.31
CA LYS A 375 23.05 -5.27 -14.90
C LYS A 375 21.93 -4.82 -13.96
N THR A 376 21.33 -3.66 -14.23
CA THR A 376 20.16 -3.20 -13.46
C THR A 376 19.00 -4.19 -13.61
N ALA A 377 18.76 -4.72 -14.81
CA ALA A 377 17.74 -5.75 -15.02
C ALA A 377 18.04 -7.06 -14.25
N VAL A 378 19.30 -7.52 -14.20
CA VAL A 378 19.70 -8.67 -13.37
C VAL A 378 19.43 -8.43 -11.88
N ASN A 379 19.74 -7.24 -11.37
CA ASN A 379 19.44 -6.88 -9.98
C ASN A 379 17.94 -6.90 -9.68
N CYS A 380 17.12 -6.44 -10.64
CA CYS A 380 15.65 -6.54 -10.53
C CYS A 380 15.19 -8.00 -10.52
N VAL A 381 15.74 -8.86 -11.39
CA VAL A 381 15.43 -10.31 -11.41
C VAL A 381 15.74 -10.92 -10.05
N GLN A 382 16.92 -10.69 -9.48
CA GLN A 382 17.30 -11.19 -8.15
C GLN A 382 16.36 -10.69 -7.03
N SER A 383 15.96 -9.42 -7.11
CA SER A 383 15.02 -8.82 -6.14
C SER A 383 13.62 -9.43 -6.24
N LEU A 384 13.13 -9.66 -7.45
CA LEU A 384 11.85 -10.34 -7.71
C LEU A 384 11.91 -11.81 -7.27
N THR A 385 13.00 -12.53 -7.54
CA THR A 385 13.25 -13.89 -7.06
C THR A 385 13.15 -13.96 -5.54
N THR A 386 13.71 -12.97 -4.83
CA THR A 386 13.63 -12.89 -3.37
C THR A 386 12.16 -12.75 -2.91
N CYS A 387 11.40 -11.84 -3.53
CA CYS A 387 9.97 -11.66 -3.22
C CYS A 387 9.15 -12.92 -3.48
N LEU A 388 9.32 -13.52 -4.66
CA LEU A 388 8.60 -14.72 -5.09
C LEU A 388 8.97 -15.95 -4.24
N SER A 389 10.24 -16.09 -3.83
CA SER A 389 10.70 -17.14 -2.93
C SER A 389 9.96 -17.09 -1.59
N VAL A 390 9.82 -15.90 -0.99
CA VAL A 390 9.04 -15.71 0.25
C VAL A 390 7.57 -16.05 0.02
N MET A 391 6.97 -15.66 -1.11
CA MET A 391 5.58 -16.02 -1.45
C MET A 391 5.38 -17.52 -1.60
N MET A 392 6.36 -18.23 -2.17
CA MET A 392 6.29 -19.68 -2.42
C MET A 392 6.38 -20.50 -1.13
N GLN A 393 7.14 -20.04 -0.15
CA GLN A 393 7.31 -20.68 1.16
C GLN A 393 6.10 -20.46 2.10
N ARG A 394 5.35 -19.38 1.88
CA ARG A 394 4.19 -19.02 2.71
C ARG A 394 2.88 -19.57 2.15
N GLN A 395 1.88 -19.69 3.01
CA GLN A 395 0.54 -20.05 2.54
C GLN A 395 -0.14 -18.86 1.87
N PRO A 396 -0.67 -19.03 0.65
CA PRO A 396 -1.50 -18.00 0.03
C PRO A 396 -2.78 -17.79 0.85
N PRO A 397 -3.34 -16.58 0.85
CA PRO A 397 -4.63 -16.33 1.47
C PRO A 397 -5.68 -17.27 0.87
N SER A 398 -6.52 -17.86 1.73
CA SER A 398 -7.60 -18.71 1.25
C SER A 398 -8.56 -17.90 0.37
N PRO A 399 -9.01 -18.44 -0.78
CA PRO A 399 -10.04 -17.79 -1.57
C PRO A 399 -11.42 -17.85 -0.86
N TYR A 400 -11.59 -18.74 0.12
CA TYR A 400 -12.84 -18.93 0.85
C TYR A 400 -12.77 -18.24 2.20
N HIS A 401 -13.67 -17.28 2.42
CA HIS A 401 -13.81 -16.58 3.70
C HIS A 401 -15.10 -17.02 4.36
N PHE A 402 -14.96 -17.43 5.62
CA PHE A 402 -16.04 -18.00 6.41
C PHE A 402 -16.44 -17.05 7.53
N TYR A 403 -17.73 -17.06 7.84
CA TYR A 403 -18.22 -16.54 9.10
C TYR A 403 -18.15 -17.63 10.16
N ILE A 404 -17.52 -17.31 11.28
CA ILE A 404 -17.51 -18.15 12.48
C ILE A 404 -18.43 -17.47 13.49
N PRO A 405 -19.56 -18.10 13.87
CA PRO A 405 -20.38 -17.61 14.97
C PRO A 405 -19.50 -17.58 16.23
N SER A 406 -19.41 -16.44 16.89
CA SER A 406 -18.74 -16.33 18.18
C SER A 406 -19.48 -17.21 19.20
N ASP A 407 -18.78 -18.16 19.82
CA ASP A 407 -19.30 -18.86 20.99
C ASP A 407 -19.72 -17.83 22.03
N ASP A 408 -21.01 -17.82 22.31
CA ASP A 408 -21.64 -16.91 23.24
C ASP A 408 -21.16 -17.24 24.66
N LYS A 409 -20.11 -16.57 25.14
CA LYS A 409 -19.65 -16.60 26.54
C LYS A 409 -20.62 -15.92 27.52
N ASN A 410 -21.93 -16.08 27.32
CA ASN A 410 -22.97 -15.41 28.11
C ASN A 410 -24.00 -16.40 28.71
N ASP A 411 -23.58 -17.62 29.03
CA ASP A 411 -24.31 -18.50 29.96
C ASP A 411 -23.35 -19.00 31.05
N SER A 412 -22.74 -18.06 31.79
CA SER A 412 -22.04 -18.37 33.05
C SER A 412 -22.98 -18.12 34.22
N ASP A 413 -24.03 -18.92 34.34
CA ASP A 413 -24.76 -19.09 35.61
C ASP A 413 -25.35 -20.51 35.79
N SER A 414 -24.71 -21.51 35.19
CA SER A 414 -24.88 -22.91 35.61
C SER A 414 -23.52 -23.47 36.00
N GLN A 415 -23.23 -23.40 37.31
CA GLN A 415 -22.22 -24.22 37.96
C GLN A 415 -22.51 -25.68 37.64
N ASN A 416 -21.69 -26.29 36.78
CA ASN A 416 -21.36 -27.72 36.75
C ASN A 416 -20.24 -27.92 35.72
N GLU A 417 -19.02 -27.50 36.11
CA GLU A 417 -17.79 -27.88 35.44
C GLU A 417 -17.44 -29.33 35.82
N SER A 418 -17.92 -30.28 35.02
CA SER A 418 -17.26 -31.56 34.74
C SER A 418 -18.14 -32.38 33.80
N ASP A 419 -17.58 -32.80 32.65
CA ASP A 419 -18.05 -33.89 31.76
C ASP A 419 -18.90 -33.61 30.51
N ILE A 420 -18.75 -32.46 29.82
CA ILE A 420 -19.14 -32.37 28.39
C ILE A 420 -18.08 -31.63 27.56
N LEU A 421 -16.89 -32.23 27.42
CA LEU A 421 -15.97 -31.95 26.31
C LEU A 421 -16.35 -32.82 25.09
N VAL A 422 -17.62 -32.77 24.68
CA VAL A 422 -18.07 -33.38 23.43
C VAL A 422 -17.91 -32.33 22.33
N ASN A 423 -16.76 -32.40 21.65
CA ASN A 423 -16.62 -32.28 20.19
C ASN A 423 -17.67 -31.41 19.46
N GLN A 424 -17.86 -30.15 19.85
CA GLN A 424 -18.71 -29.22 19.10
C GLN A 424 -17.92 -28.71 17.90
N GLN A 425 -18.18 -29.32 16.74
CA GLN A 425 -17.75 -28.82 15.43
C GLN A 425 -18.15 -27.35 15.30
N ARG A 426 -17.18 -26.44 15.22
CA ARG A 426 -17.45 -25.03 14.93
C ARG A 426 -18.07 -24.94 13.54
N VAL A 427 -19.35 -24.56 13.47
CA VAL A 427 -20.05 -24.41 12.19
C VAL A 427 -19.56 -23.14 11.49
N ALA A 428 -18.57 -23.28 10.62
CA ALA A 428 -18.09 -22.21 9.75
C ALA A 428 -19.00 -22.08 8.52
N ILE A 429 -19.62 -20.91 8.32
CA ILE A 429 -20.56 -20.65 7.22
C ILE A 429 -19.82 -19.94 6.09
N LEU A 430 -19.86 -20.46 4.86
CA LEU A 430 -19.26 -19.78 3.71
C LEU A 430 -19.97 -18.44 3.46
N ALA A 431 -19.20 -17.36 3.31
CA ALA A 431 -19.74 -16.01 3.15
C ALA A 431 -19.20 -15.30 1.89
N VAL A 432 -17.88 -15.36 1.66
CA VAL A 432 -17.24 -14.66 0.53
C VAL A 432 -16.25 -15.57 -0.16
N VAL A 433 -16.26 -15.56 -1.50
CA VAL A 433 -15.28 -16.22 -2.34
C VAL A 433 -14.52 -15.17 -3.14
N THR A 434 -13.22 -15.02 -2.90
CA THR A 434 -12.36 -14.08 -3.63
C THR A 434 -11.49 -14.81 -4.65
N LYS A 435 -11.23 -14.16 -5.79
CA LYS A 435 -10.25 -14.63 -6.76
C LYS A 435 -8.86 -14.15 -6.37
N ASN A 436 -8.02 -15.08 -5.93
CA ASN A 436 -6.62 -14.81 -5.63
C ASN A 436 -5.75 -15.23 -6.84
N PRO A 437 -4.86 -14.36 -7.34
CA PRO A 437 -3.91 -14.72 -8.40
C PRO A 437 -3.02 -15.88 -7.94
N THR A 438 -2.70 -16.79 -8.87
CA THR A 438 -1.81 -17.92 -8.61
C THR A 438 -0.35 -17.46 -8.61
N ILE A 439 0.53 -18.22 -7.95
CA ILE A 439 1.98 -17.95 -7.97
C ILE A 439 2.51 -17.95 -9.41
N ALA A 440 2.03 -18.87 -10.26
CA ALA A 440 2.38 -18.88 -11.68
C ALA A 440 2.01 -17.58 -12.40
N ALA A 441 0.85 -16.99 -12.07
CA ALA A 441 0.46 -15.69 -12.62
C ALA A 441 1.38 -14.56 -12.15
N PHE A 442 1.84 -14.59 -10.89
CA PHE A 442 2.84 -13.63 -10.39
C PHE A 442 4.20 -13.80 -11.08
N ILE A 443 4.63 -15.04 -11.35
CA ILE A 443 5.87 -15.30 -12.08
C ILE A 443 5.79 -14.76 -13.52
N ASP A 444 4.71 -15.07 -14.27
CA ASP A 444 4.55 -14.57 -15.65
C ASP A 444 4.42 -13.04 -15.69
N THR A 445 3.62 -12.44 -14.80
CA THR A 445 3.46 -10.97 -14.77
C THR A 445 4.70 -10.21 -14.31
N SER A 446 5.60 -10.83 -13.52
CA SER A 446 6.81 -10.16 -13.04
C SER A 446 8.06 -10.52 -13.85
N LEU A 447 8.44 -11.79 -13.91
CA LEU A 447 9.62 -12.29 -14.61
C LEU A 447 9.35 -12.56 -16.09
N GLY A 448 8.12 -12.97 -16.44
CA GLY A 448 7.73 -13.23 -17.82
C GLY A 448 7.73 -11.96 -18.69
N GLU A 449 7.39 -10.79 -18.13
CA GLU A 449 7.57 -9.51 -18.82
C GLU A 449 9.05 -9.21 -19.09
N ILE A 450 9.94 -9.39 -18.10
CA ILE A 450 11.38 -9.19 -18.26
C ILE A 450 11.93 -10.10 -19.37
N ARG A 451 11.53 -11.38 -19.38
CA ARG A 451 11.91 -12.35 -20.40
C ARG A 451 11.56 -11.87 -21.82
N ARG A 452 10.38 -11.26 -22.02
CA ARG A 452 9.93 -10.76 -23.33
C ARG A 452 10.77 -9.59 -23.85
N TYR A 453 11.36 -8.79 -22.95
CA TYR A 453 12.27 -7.69 -23.33
C TYR A 453 13.74 -8.10 -23.36
N ALA A 454 14.13 -9.13 -22.62
CA ALA A 454 15.50 -9.62 -22.51
C ALA A 454 15.93 -10.56 -23.65
N THR A 455 15.13 -10.72 -24.70
CA THR A 455 15.29 -11.79 -25.70
C THR A 455 16.66 -11.80 -26.40
N ALA A 456 17.30 -10.64 -26.55
CA ALA A 456 18.61 -10.49 -27.18
C ALA A 456 19.79 -10.45 -26.18
N ASP A 457 19.54 -10.52 -24.86
CA ASP A 457 20.58 -10.41 -23.84
C ASP A 457 20.76 -11.73 -23.08
N LEU A 458 21.88 -12.43 -23.37
CA LEU A 458 22.21 -13.69 -22.72
C LEU A 458 22.38 -13.56 -21.21
N MET A 459 22.92 -12.44 -20.71
CA MET A 459 23.19 -12.27 -19.28
C MET A 459 21.88 -12.27 -18.49
N VAL A 460 20.85 -11.59 -19.00
CA VAL A 460 19.54 -11.54 -18.34
C VAL A 460 18.79 -12.86 -18.49
N LEU A 461 18.85 -13.53 -19.64
CA LEU A 461 18.25 -14.86 -19.82
C LEU A 461 18.88 -15.90 -18.87
N LYS A 462 20.21 -15.88 -18.69
CA LYS A 462 20.89 -16.72 -17.70
C LYS A 462 20.48 -16.38 -16.27
N ALA A 463 20.34 -15.09 -15.94
CA ALA A 463 19.85 -14.67 -14.63
C ALA A 463 18.41 -15.14 -14.35
N LEU A 464 17.55 -15.18 -15.38
CA LEU A 464 16.21 -15.76 -15.28
C LEU A 464 16.26 -17.28 -15.08
N CYS A 465 17.15 -18.00 -15.76
CA CYS A 465 17.38 -19.43 -15.51
C CYS A 465 17.84 -19.68 -14.06
N GLN A 466 18.79 -18.88 -13.56
CA GLN A 466 19.25 -18.94 -12.17
C GLN A 466 18.11 -18.62 -11.20
N ALA A 467 17.27 -17.63 -11.51
CA ALA A 467 16.09 -17.33 -10.70
C ALA A 467 15.15 -18.55 -10.58
N MET A 468 14.93 -19.30 -11.66
CA MET A 468 14.10 -20.50 -11.60
C MET A 468 14.72 -21.60 -10.72
N THR A 469 16.04 -21.78 -10.76
CA THR A 469 16.73 -22.73 -9.86
C THR A 469 16.67 -22.26 -8.41
N ASP A 470 16.79 -20.95 -8.16
CA ASP A 470 16.72 -20.38 -6.82
C ASP A 470 15.30 -20.50 -6.22
N LEU A 471 14.26 -20.29 -7.04
CA LEU A 471 12.86 -20.50 -6.64
C LEU A 471 12.55 -21.99 -6.37
N ASN A 472 13.31 -22.92 -6.94
CA ASN A 472 13.11 -24.34 -6.67
C ASN A 472 13.40 -24.71 -5.21
N TYR A 473 14.36 -24.04 -4.55
CA TYR A 473 14.61 -24.24 -3.12
C TYR A 473 13.38 -23.89 -2.26
N ALA A 474 12.58 -22.92 -2.71
CA ALA A 474 11.35 -22.46 -2.07
C ALA A 474 10.10 -23.28 -2.43
N CYS A 475 10.18 -24.23 -3.38
CA CYS A 475 9.02 -25.00 -3.82
C CYS A 475 8.44 -25.90 -2.71
N VAL A 476 7.13 -25.82 -2.53
CA VAL A 476 6.34 -26.64 -1.61
C VAL A 476 5.48 -27.66 -2.37
N ASN A 477 4.95 -27.28 -3.54
CA ASN A 477 3.97 -28.09 -4.29
C ASN A 477 4.45 -28.46 -5.70
N ASN A 478 4.03 -29.64 -6.20
CA ASN A 478 4.32 -30.07 -7.58
C ASN A 478 3.80 -29.10 -8.65
N ALA A 479 2.69 -28.40 -8.39
CA ALA A 479 2.16 -27.38 -9.30
C ALA A 479 3.10 -26.16 -9.42
N GLN A 480 3.78 -25.77 -8.34
CA GLN A 480 4.79 -24.70 -8.39
C GLN A 480 6.01 -25.16 -9.19
N GLN A 481 6.46 -26.41 -8.97
CA GLN A 481 7.56 -27.01 -9.74
C GLN A 481 7.26 -27.04 -11.24
N GLN A 482 6.03 -27.41 -11.63
CA GLN A 482 5.59 -27.38 -13.03
C GLN A 482 5.59 -25.96 -13.61
N ALA A 483 5.21 -24.94 -12.83
CA ALA A 483 5.27 -23.55 -13.28
C ALA A 483 6.71 -23.10 -13.57
N LEU A 484 7.67 -23.47 -12.72
CA LEU A 484 9.10 -23.17 -12.94
C LEU A 484 9.65 -23.86 -14.20
N LEU A 485 9.30 -25.14 -14.39
CA LEU A 485 9.69 -25.89 -15.59
C LEU A 485 9.10 -25.27 -16.86
N HIS A 486 7.84 -24.83 -16.80
CA HIS A 486 7.21 -24.14 -17.92
C HIS A 486 7.95 -22.84 -18.26
N GLU A 487 8.26 -22.01 -17.27
CA GLU A 487 9.02 -20.78 -17.51
C GLU A 487 10.43 -21.04 -18.06
N LEU A 488 11.14 -22.06 -17.58
CA LEU A 488 12.44 -22.45 -18.16
C LEU A 488 12.33 -22.78 -19.66
N THR A 489 11.28 -23.48 -20.08
CA THR A 489 11.06 -23.76 -21.51
C THR A 489 10.78 -22.49 -22.31
N LEU A 490 10.09 -21.52 -21.72
CA LEU A 490 9.83 -20.22 -22.35
C LEU A 490 11.09 -19.36 -22.44
N ILE A 491 12.01 -19.46 -21.46
CA ILE A 491 13.31 -18.77 -21.47
C ILE A 491 14.20 -19.35 -22.58
N GLU A 492 14.30 -20.68 -22.66
CA GLU A 492 15.05 -21.38 -23.70
C GLU A 492 14.57 -20.96 -25.10
N ARG A 493 13.27 -21.03 -25.33
CA ARG A 493 12.66 -20.64 -26.61
C ARG A 493 12.88 -19.17 -26.94
N ALA A 494 12.80 -18.28 -25.96
CA ALA A 494 13.05 -16.86 -26.16
C ALA A 494 14.49 -16.59 -26.65
N GLY A 495 15.47 -17.31 -26.12
CA GLY A 495 16.86 -17.22 -26.54
C GLY A 495 17.11 -17.83 -27.93
N GLU A 496 16.51 -18.99 -28.23
CA GLU A 496 16.61 -19.63 -29.55
C GLU A 496 16.14 -18.73 -30.69
N GLU A 497 15.04 -18.00 -30.49
CA GLU A 497 14.41 -17.19 -31.53
C GLU A 497 15.13 -15.85 -31.77
N ASN A 498 15.95 -15.36 -30.82
CA ASN A 498 16.41 -13.95 -30.83
C ASN A 498 17.92 -13.74 -30.59
N LEU A 499 18.68 -14.73 -30.10
CA LEU A 499 20.13 -14.57 -29.90
C LEU A 499 20.89 -14.64 -31.24
N SER A 500 21.83 -13.72 -31.46
CA SER A 500 22.55 -13.59 -32.73
C SER A 500 23.58 -14.68 -33.01
N TYR A 501 24.08 -15.37 -31.98
CA TYR A 501 25.20 -16.31 -32.09
C TYR A 501 24.81 -17.70 -31.59
N GLU A 502 25.11 -18.73 -32.40
CA GLU A 502 24.78 -20.13 -32.08
C GLU A 502 25.49 -20.63 -30.82
N GLU A 503 26.70 -20.14 -30.52
CA GLU A 503 27.43 -20.45 -29.29
C GLU A 503 26.64 -20.02 -28.04
N LEU A 504 26.06 -18.81 -28.05
CA LEU A 504 25.27 -18.28 -26.94
C LEU A 504 23.97 -19.07 -26.74
N ILE A 505 23.34 -19.48 -27.84
CA ILE A 505 22.15 -20.33 -27.82
C ILE A 505 22.50 -21.69 -27.20
N THR A 506 23.60 -22.29 -27.62
CA THR A 506 24.06 -23.60 -27.14
C THR A 506 24.36 -23.57 -25.64
N ASP A 507 24.99 -22.50 -25.18
CA ASP A 507 25.32 -22.26 -23.78
C ASP A 507 24.05 -22.07 -22.92
N LEU A 508 23.08 -21.27 -23.37
CA LEU A 508 21.78 -21.11 -22.70
C LEU A 508 21.02 -22.44 -22.63
N LYS A 509 21.00 -23.22 -23.71
CA LYS A 509 20.38 -24.55 -23.75
C LYS A 509 20.99 -25.49 -22.75
N ALA A 510 22.32 -25.55 -22.68
CA ALA A 510 23.04 -26.37 -21.71
C ALA A 510 22.67 -25.99 -20.27
N MET A 511 22.67 -24.68 -19.94
CA MET A 511 22.23 -24.20 -18.63
C MET A 511 20.78 -24.57 -18.33
N SER A 512 19.86 -24.38 -19.29
CA SER A 512 18.44 -24.71 -19.12
C SER A 512 18.20 -26.21 -18.91
N TYR A 513 19.01 -27.05 -19.56
CA TYR A 513 18.94 -28.50 -19.43
C TYR A 513 19.39 -28.94 -18.04
N GLU A 514 20.53 -28.44 -17.57
CA GLU A 514 21.03 -28.72 -16.22
C GLU A 514 20.06 -28.20 -15.14
N ALA A 515 19.51 -26.99 -15.33
CA ALA A 515 18.50 -26.43 -14.44
C ALA A 515 17.24 -27.30 -14.37
N ARG A 516 16.74 -27.82 -15.50
CA ARG A 516 15.60 -28.75 -15.53
C ARG A 516 15.89 -30.04 -14.79
N GLN A 517 17.06 -30.63 -15.00
CA GLN A 517 17.49 -31.84 -14.29
C GLN A 517 17.59 -31.58 -12.78
N PHE A 518 18.14 -30.43 -12.39
CA PHE A 518 18.23 -30.01 -11.01
C PHE A 518 16.83 -29.89 -10.37
N ILE A 519 15.88 -29.21 -11.04
CA ILE A 519 14.51 -29.05 -10.56
C ILE A 519 13.79 -30.38 -10.40
N HIS A 520 14.02 -31.35 -11.30
CA HIS A 520 13.45 -32.70 -11.19
C HIS A 520 14.10 -33.55 -10.09
N SER A 521 15.31 -33.23 -9.64
CA SER A 521 16.02 -34.05 -8.66
C SER A 521 15.41 -33.93 -7.26
N ASN A 522 15.15 -35.07 -6.62
CA ASN A 522 14.61 -35.10 -5.24
C ASN A 522 15.59 -34.52 -4.21
N ASN A 523 16.90 -34.47 -4.52
CA ASN A 523 17.95 -33.92 -3.67
C ASN A 523 18.27 -32.44 -3.94
N ALA A 524 17.57 -31.79 -4.86
CA ALA A 524 17.84 -30.40 -5.26
C ALA A 524 17.92 -29.45 -4.07
N LYS A 525 17.06 -29.65 -3.06
CA LYS A 525 16.99 -28.78 -1.87
C LYS A 525 18.28 -28.73 -1.04
N HIS A 526 19.20 -29.69 -1.22
CA HIS A 526 20.41 -29.84 -0.40
C HIS A 526 21.70 -29.66 -1.21
N GLN A 527 21.60 -29.38 -2.51
CA GLN A 527 22.74 -29.19 -3.41
C GLN A 527 22.75 -27.76 -3.94
N HIS A 528 23.94 -27.17 -4.09
CA HIS A 528 24.08 -25.86 -4.72
C HIS A 528 24.10 -26.04 -6.25
N PHE A 529 23.25 -25.30 -6.95
CA PHE A 529 23.30 -25.23 -8.41
C PHE A 529 24.38 -24.21 -8.83
N GLU A 530 25.44 -24.70 -9.44
CA GLU A 530 26.49 -23.87 -10.05
C GLU A 530 26.65 -24.30 -11.51
N TYR A 531 26.29 -23.39 -12.43
CA TYR A 531 26.48 -23.62 -13.85
C TYR A 531 27.83 -23.08 -14.31
N ILE A 532 28.63 -23.92 -14.96
CA ILE A 532 29.90 -23.52 -15.57
C ILE A 532 29.77 -23.79 -17.08
N SER A 533 29.97 -22.77 -17.91
CA SER A 533 29.92 -22.94 -19.35
C SER A 533 30.97 -23.96 -19.81
N GLN A 534 30.73 -24.64 -20.93
CA GLN A 534 31.71 -25.61 -21.45
C GLN A 534 33.07 -24.97 -21.74
N PHE A 535 33.06 -23.72 -22.18
CA PHE A 535 34.27 -22.94 -22.43
C PHE A 535 35.03 -22.64 -21.13
N ASP A 536 34.35 -22.16 -20.09
CA ASP A 536 34.96 -21.88 -18.78
C ASP A 536 35.45 -23.17 -18.11
N ALA A 537 34.72 -24.27 -18.26
CA ALA A 537 35.13 -25.58 -17.76
C ALA A 537 36.43 -26.06 -18.42
N GLN A 538 36.59 -25.82 -19.73
CA GLN A 538 37.85 -26.10 -20.42
C GLN A 538 38.98 -25.23 -19.88
N ILE A 539 38.76 -23.91 -19.72
CA ILE A 539 39.75 -22.98 -19.14
C ILE A 539 40.19 -23.45 -17.76
N ASN A 540 39.24 -23.72 -16.85
CA ASN A 540 39.50 -24.19 -15.50
C ASN A 540 40.31 -25.48 -15.49
N LYS A 541 40.01 -26.41 -16.41
CA LYS A 541 40.77 -27.66 -16.58
C LYS A 541 42.21 -27.41 -17.07
N THR A 542 42.42 -26.45 -17.98
CA THR A 542 43.77 -26.05 -18.41
C THR A 542 44.55 -25.39 -17.28
N LEU A 543 43.93 -24.47 -16.53
CA LEU A 543 44.55 -23.81 -15.38
C LEU A 543 44.94 -24.82 -14.30
N GLN A 544 44.06 -25.77 -13.98
CA GLN A 544 44.35 -26.84 -13.02
C GLN A 544 45.49 -27.77 -13.47
N ARG A 545 45.67 -27.96 -14.78
CA ARG A 545 46.80 -28.73 -15.34
C ARG A 545 48.10 -27.95 -15.32
N GLN A 546 48.06 -26.61 -15.34
CA GLN A 546 49.24 -25.76 -15.23
C GLN A 546 49.68 -25.51 -13.78
N SER A 547 48.76 -25.59 -12.82
CA SER A 547 49.05 -25.45 -11.39
C SER A 547 49.55 -26.74 -10.71
N ARG A 548 49.45 -27.89 -11.39
CA ARG A 548 50.01 -29.18 -10.96
C ARG A 548 51.34 -29.42 -11.65
#